data_AF-A0A1G7G9P0-F1
#
_entry.id   AF-A0A1G7G9P0-F1
#
_cell.length_a   1.000
_cell.length_b   1.000
_cell.length_c   1.000
_cell.angle_alpha   90.00
_cell.angle_beta   90.00
_cell.angle_gamma   90.00
#
_symmetry.space_group_name_H-M   'P 1'
#
loop_
_entity.id
_entity.type
_entity.pdbx_description
1 polymer ?
#
loop_
_entity_poly.entity_id
_entity_poly.type
_entity_poly.pdbx_seq_one_letter_code
_entity_poly.pdbx_strand_id
1 'polypeptide(L)'
;MRYTFSMRLQILTAVAFVTTLSSSAMAQSAVLDTSMGRINCHLFADQKPATTAMFVGLAKGTIAWDGGSGKPFYDGTVLRGSSGAISGGLRPGVVVKAAGDTPLEDPGDRKFDAPGLLAMVGEKGKMTPRFTILDHANAESDSPNRSIFGLCDAASVKVVEEISHRLTSADNDPSAAVKLLRVSIVDDGSSVPPPLAPAPLPPVVQAKLQGPEPTGRVAVFHTSMGNLTCRMFEKESPIAVQTFMSLADGAKDWTNPKTHSVEHGVRFYDGMIFDRVLPDFVIQTGDITNDPSGATDIGFRFRNEDTPGLTYDRPGRLAFGNNGKDTNNSELFFSEHPMHRLDGGFTIIGQCDEASIKRIEAIARVPRDEHNRPLTPVVIRSVMIRK
;
A
#
# COMPACT_ATOMS: atom_id res chain seq x y z
N MET A 1 -28.05 -64.74 61.96
CA MET A 1 -27.32 -64.81 60.67
C MET A 1 -26.29 -63.69 60.67
N ARG A 2 -25.02 -64.03 60.45
CA ARG A 2 -23.87 -63.11 60.37
C ARG A 2 -23.94 -62.29 59.07
N TYR A 3 -23.50 -61.03 59.06
CA TYR A 3 -22.28 -60.54 58.36
C TYR A 3 -22.28 -59.01 58.16
N THR A 4 -21.09 -58.47 58.46
CA THR A 4 -20.49 -57.13 58.29
C THR A 4 -20.31 -56.63 56.85
N PHE A 5 -20.22 -55.30 56.66
CA PHE A 5 -19.33 -54.46 55.79
C PHE A 5 -20.10 -53.19 55.33
N SER A 6 -19.57 -51.99 55.09
CA SER A 6 -18.20 -51.44 55.05
C SER A 6 -18.30 -49.90 55.06
N MET A 7 -17.39 -49.23 55.75
CA MET A 7 -17.18 -47.79 55.74
C MET A 7 -16.27 -47.43 54.56
N ARG A 8 -16.66 -46.49 53.68
CA ARG A 8 -15.74 -45.83 52.75
C ARG A 8 -15.73 -44.33 52.99
N LEU A 9 -14.63 -43.89 53.59
CA LEU A 9 -14.21 -42.51 53.73
C LEU A 9 -13.63 -42.07 52.37
N GLN A 10 -14.30 -41.17 51.66
CA GLN A 10 -13.74 -40.51 50.47
C GLN A 10 -13.01 -39.25 50.90
N ILE A 11 -11.68 -39.30 50.80
CA ILE A 11 -10.78 -38.16 50.94
C ILE A 11 -10.97 -37.28 49.70
N LEU A 12 -11.51 -36.07 49.87
CA LEU A 12 -11.55 -35.04 48.83
C LEU A 12 -10.15 -34.41 48.73
N THR A 13 -9.44 -34.69 47.64
CA THR A 13 -8.19 -34.01 47.29
C THR A 13 -8.51 -32.59 46.83
N ALA A 14 -8.03 -31.57 47.56
CA ALA A 14 -8.12 -30.18 47.13
C ALA A 14 -7.18 -29.95 45.94
N VAL A 15 -7.74 -29.75 44.74
CA VAL A 15 -7.01 -29.27 43.57
C VAL A 15 -6.77 -27.78 43.76
N ALA A 16 -5.52 -27.38 43.96
CA ALA A 16 -5.13 -25.98 43.98
C ALA A 16 -5.35 -25.38 42.59
N PHE A 17 -6.30 -24.46 42.47
CA PHE A 17 -6.40 -23.56 41.33
C PHE A 17 -5.14 -22.71 41.29
N VAL A 18 -4.29 -22.94 40.29
CA VAL A 18 -3.28 -21.96 39.88
C VAL A 18 -4.07 -20.82 39.27
N THR A 19 -4.27 -19.76 40.04
CA THR A 19 -4.70 -18.47 39.51
C THR A 19 -3.62 -17.97 38.58
N THR A 20 -3.85 -18.10 37.28
CA THR A 20 -3.11 -17.34 36.27
C THR A 20 -3.33 -15.86 36.59
N LEU A 21 -2.30 -15.21 37.11
CA LEU A 21 -2.20 -13.75 37.09
C LEU A 21 -2.27 -13.34 35.62
N SER A 22 -3.43 -12.86 35.19
CA SER A 22 -3.56 -12.08 33.97
C SER A 22 -2.76 -10.81 34.20
N SER A 23 -1.50 -10.82 33.76
CA SER A 23 -0.72 -9.60 33.57
C SER A 23 -1.47 -8.81 32.51
N SER A 24 -2.24 -7.80 32.91
CA SER A 24 -2.66 -6.74 31.98
C SER A 24 -1.39 -6.26 31.28
N ALA A 25 -1.26 -6.49 29.97
CA ALA A 25 -0.11 -5.96 29.26
C ALA A 25 -0.27 -4.44 29.36
N MET A 26 0.69 -3.76 29.99
CA MET A 26 0.62 -2.31 30.11
C MET A 26 0.52 -1.72 28.70
N ALA A 27 -0.48 -0.87 28.47
CA ALA A 27 -0.60 -0.14 27.23
C ALA A 27 0.70 0.66 26.99
N GLN A 28 1.23 0.54 25.77
CA GLN A 28 2.51 1.06 25.38
C GLN A 28 2.36 1.85 24.08
N SER A 29 3.06 2.97 24.01
CA SER A 29 3.20 3.75 22.79
C SER A 29 4.62 3.61 22.23
N ALA A 30 4.72 3.46 20.91
CA ALA A 30 5.96 3.60 20.18
C ALA A 30 6.09 5.04 19.67
N VAL A 31 7.19 5.70 20.01
CA VAL A 31 7.55 7.04 19.53
C VAL A 31 8.76 6.90 18.61
N LEU A 32 8.51 7.10 17.32
CA LEU A 32 9.49 6.98 16.25
C LEU A 32 9.93 8.39 15.86
N ASP A 33 11.10 8.81 16.36
CA ASP A 33 11.74 10.05 15.92
C ASP A 33 12.43 9.80 14.58
N THR A 34 11.99 10.46 13.51
CA THR A 34 12.60 10.38 12.18
C THR A 34 13.32 11.69 11.83
N SER A 35 14.12 11.66 10.77
CA SER A 35 14.72 12.87 10.20
C SER A 35 13.72 13.81 9.50
N MET A 36 12.43 13.46 9.39
CA MET A 36 11.35 14.32 8.86
C MET A 36 10.30 14.71 9.89
N GLY A 37 10.30 14.10 11.06
CA GLY A 37 9.25 14.31 12.05
C GLY A 37 9.07 13.13 12.98
N ARG A 38 8.24 13.33 13.98
CA ARG A 38 7.89 12.31 14.97
C ARG A 38 6.60 11.60 14.57
N ILE A 39 6.60 10.28 14.71
CA ILE A 39 5.44 9.41 14.52
C ILE A 39 5.15 8.74 15.88
N ASN A 40 3.93 8.89 16.39
CA ASN A 40 3.48 8.23 17.62
C ASN A 40 2.42 7.17 17.28
N CYS A 41 2.61 5.97 17.80
CA CYS A 41 1.68 4.86 17.60
C CYS A 41 1.37 4.16 18.91
N HIS A 42 0.08 3.98 19.20
CA HIS A 42 -0.38 3.14 20.29
C HIS A 42 -0.24 1.66 19.88
N LEU A 43 0.37 0.84 20.74
CA LEU A 43 0.61 -0.58 20.49
C LEU A 43 -0.53 -1.44 21.05
N PHE A 44 -0.91 -2.46 20.30
CA PHE A 44 -1.98 -3.39 20.67
C PHE A 44 -1.44 -4.57 21.50
N ALA A 45 -0.73 -4.29 22.59
CA ALA A 45 -0.04 -5.29 23.40
C ALA A 45 -0.96 -6.41 23.93
N ASP A 46 -2.20 -6.08 24.30
CA ASP A 46 -3.19 -7.07 24.76
C ASP A 46 -3.74 -7.96 23.64
N GLN A 47 -3.70 -7.48 22.40
CA GLN A 47 -4.30 -8.16 21.24
C GLN A 47 -3.26 -8.90 20.41
N LYS A 48 -2.01 -8.41 20.40
CA LYS A 48 -0.87 -8.93 19.64
C LYS A 48 0.38 -9.00 20.52
N PRO A 49 0.37 -9.82 21.59
CA PRO A 49 1.40 -9.78 22.62
C PRO A 49 2.78 -10.19 22.10
N ALA A 50 2.90 -11.25 21.30
CA ALA A 50 4.22 -11.69 20.81
C ALA A 50 4.79 -10.72 19.76
N THR A 51 3.94 -10.21 18.87
CA THR A 51 4.30 -9.23 17.83
C THR A 51 4.75 -7.91 18.48
N THR A 52 3.99 -7.44 19.47
CA THR A 52 4.34 -6.24 20.24
C THR A 52 5.62 -6.45 21.04
N ALA A 53 5.77 -7.58 21.73
CA ALA A 53 6.98 -7.90 22.50
C ALA A 53 8.24 -7.98 21.62
N MET A 54 8.13 -8.54 20.41
CA MET A 54 9.22 -8.56 19.44
C MET A 54 9.64 -7.13 19.05
N PHE A 55 8.68 -6.29 18.67
CA PHE A 55 8.96 -4.90 18.30
C PHE A 55 9.57 -4.11 19.46
N VAL A 56 8.98 -4.20 20.65
CA VAL A 56 9.45 -3.53 21.87
C VAL A 56 10.84 -4.00 22.28
N GLY A 57 11.09 -5.31 22.22
CA GLY A 57 12.38 -5.89 22.60
C GLY A 57 13.50 -5.48 21.65
N LEU A 58 13.20 -5.40 20.35
CA LEU A 58 14.13 -4.86 19.35
C LEU A 58 14.38 -3.36 19.53
N ALA A 59 13.33 -2.57 19.82
CA ALA A 59 13.46 -1.14 20.09
C ALA A 59 14.29 -0.85 21.35
N LYS A 60 14.08 -1.62 22.43
CA LYS A 60 14.83 -1.47 23.69
C LYS A 60 16.22 -2.12 23.64
N GLY A 61 16.53 -2.92 22.60
CA GLY A 61 17.78 -3.68 22.49
C GLY A 61 17.87 -4.88 23.44
N THR A 62 16.75 -5.31 24.03
CA THR A 62 16.69 -6.52 24.88
C THR A 62 16.68 -7.81 24.06
N ILE A 63 16.28 -7.73 22.79
CA ILE A 63 16.45 -8.81 21.81
C ILE A 63 17.77 -8.60 21.07
N ALA A 64 18.65 -9.60 21.16
CA ALA A 64 19.95 -9.57 20.50
C ALA A 64 19.84 -9.77 18.98
N TRP A 65 20.74 -9.10 18.26
CA TRP A 65 20.92 -9.19 16.82
C TRP A 65 22.40 -9.08 16.49
N ASP A 66 22.80 -9.45 15.27
CA ASP A 66 24.22 -9.61 14.90
C ASP A 66 25.08 -8.34 15.02
N GLY A 67 24.47 -7.14 15.12
CA GLY A 67 25.17 -5.86 15.34
C GLY A 67 25.36 -5.46 16.81
N GLY A 68 24.93 -6.31 17.75
CA GLY A 68 25.26 -6.19 19.18
C GLY A 68 24.09 -6.44 20.12
N SER A 69 24.36 -7.06 21.26
CA SER A 69 23.43 -7.16 22.39
C SER A 69 23.34 -5.83 23.14
N GLY A 70 22.14 -5.49 23.64
CA GLY A 70 21.92 -4.26 24.42
C GLY A 70 21.85 -2.97 23.59
N LYS A 71 21.77 -3.07 22.25
CA LYS A 71 21.63 -1.91 21.36
C LYS A 71 20.26 -1.90 20.67
N PRO A 72 19.55 -0.77 20.66
CA PRO A 72 18.32 -0.59 19.89
C PRO A 72 18.52 -1.00 18.42
N PHE A 73 17.66 -1.91 17.92
CA PHE A 73 17.75 -2.43 16.56
C PHE A 73 17.34 -1.38 15.52
N TYR A 74 16.31 -0.59 15.81
CA TYR A 74 15.70 0.32 14.83
C TYR A 74 16.46 1.63 14.63
N ASP A 75 17.23 2.05 15.64
CA ASP A 75 17.94 3.32 15.64
C ASP A 75 18.99 3.39 14.51
N GLY A 76 18.94 4.46 13.73
CA GLY A 76 19.79 4.70 12.57
C GLY A 76 19.41 3.91 11.31
N THR A 77 18.32 3.13 11.31
CA THR A 77 17.83 2.48 10.08
C THR A 77 17.25 3.51 9.09
N VAL A 78 17.26 3.14 7.82
CA VAL A 78 16.65 3.95 6.74
C VAL A 78 15.24 3.44 6.48
N LEU A 79 14.29 4.37 6.38
CA LEU A 79 12.93 4.08 5.96
C LEU A 79 12.86 3.92 4.44
N ARG A 80 11.93 3.09 3.98
CA ARG A 80 11.57 2.93 2.57
C ARG A 80 10.13 3.40 2.37
N GLY A 81 9.87 4.19 1.33
CA GLY A 81 8.54 4.57 0.88
C GLY A 81 7.99 3.58 -0.13
N SER A 82 6.67 3.42 -0.10
CA SER A 82 5.86 2.64 -1.04
C SER A 82 4.51 3.34 -1.22
N SER A 83 3.73 3.02 -2.26
CA SER A 83 2.37 3.57 -2.37
C SER A 83 1.58 3.33 -1.09
N GLY A 84 1.20 4.41 -0.44
CA GLY A 84 0.36 4.40 0.73
C GLY A 84 1.00 3.98 2.05
N ALA A 85 2.32 3.83 2.10
CA ALA A 85 2.99 3.39 3.31
C ALA A 85 4.49 3.66 3.34
N ILE A 86 5.03 3.69 4.56
CA ILE A 86 6.47 3.58 4.82
C ILE A 86 6.79 2.23 5.47
N SER A 87 7.97 1.70 5.20
CA SER A 87 8.52 0.52 5.87
C SER A 87 9.84 0.82 6.55
N GLY A 88 10.05 0.21 7.72
CA GLY A 88 11.28 0.31 8.50
C GLY A 88 11.79 -1.05 8.96
N GLY A 89 12.93 -1.05 9.67
CA GLY A 89 13.55 -2.28 10.18
C GLY A 89 14.32 -3.09 9.13
N LEU A 90 14.55 -2.53 7.94
CA LEU A 90 15.38 -3.14 6.89
C LEU A 90 16.86 -2.95 7.22
N ARG A 91 17.53 -4.04 7.60
CA ARG A 91 18.99 -4.13 7.68
C ARG A 91 19.48 -5.32 6.85
N PRO A 92 19.89 -5.10 5.57
CA PRO A 92 20.37 -6.17 4.72
C PRO A 92 21.51 -6.95 5.37
N GLY A 93 21.43 -8.29 5.36
CA GLY A 93 22.47 -9.17 5.92
C GLY A 93 22.51 -9.27 7.44
N VAL A 94 21.59 -8.64 8.17
CA VAL A 94 21.49 -8.76 9.63
C VAL A 94 20.49 -9.84 10.01
N VAL A 95 20.92 -10.83 10.80
CA VAL A 95 20.02 -11.83 11.36
C VAL A 95 19.55 -11.39 12.75
N VAL A 96 18.25 -11.47 12.97
CA VAL A 96 17.62 -11.32 14.28
C VAL A 96 17.24 -12.72 14.76
N LYS A 97 18.05 -13.28 15.67
CA LYS A 97 17.92 -14.67 16.11
C LYS A 97 16.53 -15.02 16.66
N ALA A 98 15.88 -14.09 17.36
CA ALA A 98 14.54 -14.32 17.92
C ALA A 98 13.41 -14.18 16.89
N ALA A 99 13.56 -13.32 15.89
CA ALA A 99 12.50 -13.06 14.91
C ALA A 99 12.28 -14.28 13.99
N GLY A 100 13.37 -14.86 13.51
CA GLY A 100 13.35 -15.96 12.53
C GLY A 100 12.77 -17.29 13.02
N ASP A 101 12.36 -17.41 14.29
CA ASP A 101 11.75 -18.62 14.87
C ASP A 101 10.36 -18.38 15.48
N THR A 102 9.93 -17.12 15.62
CA THR A 102 8.62 -16.82 16.22
C THR A 102 7.54 -16.80 15.13
N PRO A 103 6.44 -17.57 15.27
CA PRO A 103 5.32 -17.53 14.33
C PRO A 103 4.69 -16.13 14.28
N LEU A 104 4.25 -15.69 13.10
CA LEU A 104 3.49 -14.46 12.96
C LEU A 104 2.09 -14.64 13.57
N GLU A 105 1.68 -13.75 14.48
CA GLU A 105 0.38 -13.83 15.17
C GLU A 105 -0.78 -13.39 14.27
N ASP A 106 -1.77 -14.27 14.15
CA ASP A 106 -3.03 -14.12 13.39
C ASP A 106 -2.92 -13.17 12.20
N PRO A 107 -2.12 -13.53 11.18
CA PRO A 107 -1.99 -12.67 10.02
C PRO A 107 -3.32 -12.57 9.26
N GLY A 108 -3.74 -11.35 8.95
CA GLY A 108 -4.98 -11.08 8.21
C GLY A 108 -6.28 -11.08 9.04
N ASP A 109 -6.20 -11.07 10.37
CA ASP A 109 -7.37 -10.93 11.25
C ASP A 109 -7.97 -9.52 11.26
N ARG A 110 -7.19 -8.53 10.82
CA ARG A 110 -7.59 -7.15 10.61
C ARG A 110 -7.34 -6.74 9.18
N LYS A 111 -8.30 -6.00 8.64
CA LYS A 111 -8.16 -5.35 7.33
C LYS A 111 -7.35 -4.08 7.48
N PHE A 112 -6.60 -3.73 6.44
CA PHE A 112 -5.91 -2.46 6.33
C PHE A 112 -6.90 -1.36 5.91
N ASP A 113 -7.95 -1.17 6.70
CA ASP A 113 -9.12 -0.33 6.41
C ASP A 113 -9.03 1.08 6.99
N ALA A 114 -7.91 1.43 7.64
CA ALA A 114 -7.69 2.73 8.25
C ALA A 114 -6.25 3.25 8.04
N PRO A 115 -6.06 4.58 7.97
CA PRO A 115 -4.73 5.18 8.03
C PRO A 115 -4.05 4.93 9.38
N GLY A 116 -2.72 4.96 9.40
CA GLY A 116 -1.92 4.87 10.62
C GLY A 116 -1.75 3.47 11.18
N LEU A 117 -2.28 2.43 10.54
CA LEU A 117 -2.09 1.06 10.99
C LEU A 117 -0.61 0.66 10.90
N LEU A 118 -0.04 0.30 12.05
CA LEU A 118 1.32 -0.23 12.20
C LEU A 118 1.26 -1.76 12.17
N ALA A 119 1.95 -2.35 11.20
CA ALA A 119 1.95 -3.79 10.99
C ALA A 119 3.36 -4.37 10.89
N MET A 120 3.54 -5.57 11.42
CA MET A 120 4.77 -6.35 11.27
C MET A 120 4.69 -7.17 10.00
N VAL A 121 5.76 -7.19 9.24
CA VAL A 121 5.87 -8.01 8.02
C VAL A 121 6.49 -9.34 8.40
N GLY A 122 5.81 -10.43 8.09
CA GLY A 122 6.34 -11.78 8.19
C GLY A 122 6.92 -12.30 6.89
N GLU A 123 7.70 -13.37 7.01
CA GLU A 123 8.24 -14.13 5.90
C GLU A 123 8.09 -15.62 6.20
N LYS A 124 7.48 -16.37 5.29
CA LYS A 124 7.20 -17.82 5.46
C LYS A 124 6.48 -18.14 6.79
N GLY A 125 5.53 -17.28 7.17
CA GLY A 125 4.74 -17.42 8.40
C GLY A 125 5.49 -17.07 9.70
N LYS A 126 6.71 -16.55 9.61
CA LYS A 126 7.52 -16.14 10.77
C LYS A 126 7.65 -14.63 10.85
N MET A 127 7.78 -14.08 12.05
CA MET A 127 8.02 -12.66 12.25
C MET A 127 9.37 -12.23 11.65
N THR A 128 9.42 -10.98 11.19
CA THR A 128 10.67 -10.32 10.82
C THR A 128 10.78 -9.01 11.60
N PRO A 129 11.97 -8.39 11.72
CA PRO A 129 12.08 -7.07 12.33
C PRO A 129 11.50 -5.96 11.44
N ARG A 130 10.92 -6.28 10.27
CA ARG A 130 10.36 -5.28 9.38
C ARG A 130 8.96 -4.88 9.82
N PHE A 131 8.69 -3.60 9.76
CA PHE A 131 7.36 -3.05 9.99
C PHE A 131 6.94 -2.15 8.82
N THR A 132 5.65 -1.90 8.72
CA THR A 132 5.01 -0.97 7.79
C THR A 132 4.02 -0.09 8.54
N ILE A 133 3.93 1.18 8.17
CA ILE A 133 2.91 2.12 8.65
C ILE A 133 2.19 2.69 7.43
N LEU A 134 0.86 2.60 7.41
CA LEU A 134 0.04 3.12 6.31
C LEU A 134 -0.28 4.60 6.51
N ASP A 135 -0.30 5.38 5.42
CA ASP A 135 -0.81 6.75 5.41
C ASP A 135 -2.32 6.80 5.06
N HIS A 136 -2.87 5.77 4.42
CA HIS A 136 -4.31 5.63 4.13
C HIS A 136 -4.78 4.16 4.17
N ALA A 137 -6.10 3.97 4.24
CA ALA A 137 -6.74 2.65 4.16
C ALA A 137 -6.46 1.97 2.81
N ASN A 138 -5.81 0.81 2.77
CA ASN A 138 -5.44 0.17 1.52
C ASN A 138 -5.69 -1.34 1.60
N ALA A 139 -6.78 -1.81 1.02
CA ALA A 139 -7.08 -3.25 0.99
C ALA A 139 -6.07 -4.06 0.15
N GLU A 140 -5.31 -3.45 -0.77
CA GLU A 140 -4.21 -4.16 -1.46
C GLU A 140 -3.05 -4.49 -0.51
N SER A 141 -3.05 -3.93 0.70
CA SER A 141 -2.13 -4.30 1.77
C SER A 141 -2.58 -5.50 2.60
N ASP A 142 -3.81 -5.97 2.44
CA ASP A 142 -4.32 -7.17 3.11
C ASP A 142 -3.50 -8.39 2.65
N SER A 143 -2.77 -8.99 3.60
CA SER A 143 -1.82 -10.05 3.29
C SER A 143 -1.73 -11.04 4.45
N PRO A 144 -1.67 -12.36 4.18
CA PRO A 144 -1.42 -13.37 5.20
C PRO A 144 0.01 -13.32 5.75
N ASN A 145 0.84 -12.38 5.29
CA ASN A 145 2.19 -12.14 5.79
C ASN A 145 2.29 -10.83 6.59
N ARG A 146 1.18 -10.25 7.04
CA ARG A 146 1.20 -9.02 7.85
C ARG A 146 0.32 -9.18 9.09
N SER A 147 0.80 -8.67 10.22
CA SER A 147 0.06 -8.63 11.48
C SER A 147 0.01 -7.20 12.00
N ILE A 148 -1.19 -6.63 12.08
CA ILE A 148 -1.42 -5.27 12.59
C ILE A 148 -1.30 -5.28 14.11
N PHE A 149 -0.36 -4.51 14.66
CA PHE A 149 -0.05 -4.48 16.09
C PHE A 149 0.01 -3.07 16.69
N GLY A 150 -0.38 -2.03 15.94
CA GLY A 150 -0.56 -0.69 16.49
C GLY A 150 -1.33 0.26 15.57
N LEU A 151 -1.62 1.44 16.09
CA LEU A 151 -2.30 2.53 15.38
C LEU A 151 -1.65 3.88 15.72
N CYS A 152 -1.24 4.60 14.69
CA CYS A 152 -0.63 5.91 14.79
C CYS A 152 -1.67 7.03 14.81
N ASP A 153 -1.36 8.12 15.53
CA ASP A 153 -2.26 9.26 15.62
C ASP A 153 -2.38 10.03 14.29
N ALA A 154 -3.44 10.84 14.15
CA ALA A 154 -3.73 11.55 12.90
C ALA A 154 -2.64 12.56 12.48
N ALA A 155 -1.87 13.10 13.42
CA ALA A 155 -0.74 13.99 13.09
C ALA A 155 0.42 13.17 12.52
N SER A 156 0.66 11.99 13.08
CA SER A 156 1.68 11.04 12.66
C SER A 156 1.38 10.46 11.28
N VAL A 157 0.10 10.25 10.93
CA VAL A 157 -0.32 9.85 9.57
C VAL A 157 0.16 10.86 8.52
N LYS A 158 0.06 12.16 8.77
CA LYS A 158 0.56 13.19 7.85
C LYS A 158 2.08 13.13 7.67
N VAL A 159 2.80 12.87 8.77
CA VAL A 159 4.26 12.67 8.71
C VAL A 159 4.61 11.43 7.88
N VAL A 160 3.84 10.34 8.02
CA VAL A 160 4.00 9.12 7.22
C VAL A 160 3.76 9.40 5.73
N GLU A 161 2.70 10.13 5.39
CA GLU A 161 2.37 10.57 4.02
C GLU A 161 3.52 11.39 3.41
N GLU A 162 4.00 12.41 4.11
CA GLU A 162 5.11 13.26 3.65
C GLU A 162 6.41 12.47 3.43
N ILE A 163 6.73 11.55 4.35
CA ILE A 163 7.90 10.65 4.21
C ILE A 163 7.72 9.73 3.01
N SER A 164 6.54 9.11 2.89
CA SER A 164 6.18 8.19 1.81
C SER A 164 6.37 8.87 0.45
N HIS A 165 5.75 10.04 0.25
CA HIS A 165 5.86 10.84 -0.98
C HIS A 165 7.28 11.27 -1.28
N ARG A 166 8.03 11.74 -0.28
CA ARG A 166 9.44 12.12 -0.47
C ARG A 166 10.25 10.95 -1.01
N LEU A 167 10.12 9.79 -0.37
CA LEU A 167 10.89 8.61 -0.70
C LEU A 167 10.49 8.04 -2.05
N THR A 168 9.20 7.92 -2.36
CA THR A 168 8.74 7.40 -3.66
C THR A 168 9.08 8.34 -4.82
N SER A 169 9.00 9.66 -4.62
CA SER A 169 9.38 10.66 -5.64
C SER A 169 10.87 10.66 -5.96
N ALA A 170 11.69 10.13 -5.05
CA ALA A 170 13.13 9.98 -5.25
C ALA A 170 13.52 8.54 -5.63
N ASP A 171 12.56 7.67 -5.96
CA ASP A 171 12.77 6.23 -6.15
C ASP A 171 13.55 5.55 -5.01
N ASN A 172 13.29 6.00 -3.77
CA ASN A 172 14.03 5.60 -2.58
C ASN A 172 15.57 5.76 -2.72
N ASP A 173 16.03 6.72 -3.51
CA ASP A 173 17.46 7.00 -3.68
C ASP A 173 18.12 7.31 -2.32
N PRO A 174 19.31 6.76 -2.03
CA PRO A 174 20.01 6.99 -0.77
C PRO A 174 20.25 8.47 -0.43
N SER A 175 20.33 9.36 -1.42
CA SER A 175 20.47 10.81 -1.22
C SER A 175 19.22 11.46 -0.63
N ALA A 176 18.04 10.88 -0.84
CA ALA A 176 16.77 11.34 -0.29
C ALA A 176 16.38 10.65 1.02
N ALA A 177 17.23 9.76 1.54
CA ALA A 177 16.96 8.86 2.66
C ALA A 177 16.39 9.58 3.89
N VAL A 178 15.35 8.99 4.47
CA VAL A 178 14.79 9.36 5.76
C VAL A 178 15.24 8.33 6.78
N LYS A 179 15.86 8.79 7.86
CA LYS A 179 16.38 7.92 8.91
C LYS A 179 15.42 7.86 10.09
N LEU A 180 15.30 6.66 10.66
CA LEU A 180 14.71 6.45 11.97
C LEU A 180 15.79 6.77 13.01
N LEU A 181 15.75 7.95 13.61
CA LEU A 181 16.78 8.45 14.52
C LEU A 181 16.74 7.69 15.85
N ARG A 182 15.53 7.46 16.37
CA ARG A 182 15.30 6.76 17.64
C ARG A 182 13.90 6.16 17.69
N VAL A 183 13.78 4.95 18.22
CA VAL A 183 12.48 4.37 18.61
C VAL A 183 12.42 4.26 20.14
N SER A 184 11.51 5.01 20.76
CA SER A 184 11.28 4.97 22.21
C SER A 184 9.96 4.26 22.50
N ILE A 185 9.96 3.35 23.47
CA ILE A 185 8.74 2.73 23.99
C ILE A 185 8.37 3.46 25.28
N VAL A 186 7.17 4.02 25.29
CA VAL A 186 6.63 4.83 26.40
C VAL A 186 5.47 4.07 27.01
N ASP A 187 5.57 3.74 28.29
CA ASP A 187 4.47 3.15 29.05
C ASP A 187 3.44 4.24 29.39
N ASP A 188 2.15 3.88 29.46
CA ASP A 188 1.08 4.81 29.80
C ASP A 188 1.36 5.61 31.09
N GLY A 189 1.11 6.93 31.03
CA GLY A 189 1.37 7.86 32.13
C GLY A 189 2.85 8.28 32.30
N SER A 190 3.78 7.68 31.54
CA SER A 190 5.18 8.12 31.52
C SER A 190 5.37 9.36 30.64
N SER A 191 6.38 10.17 30.98
CA SER A 191 6.73 11.33 30.16
C SER A 191 7.32 10.88 28.82
N VAL A 192 6.75 11.39 27.72
CA VAL A 192 7.30 11.19 26.38
C VAL A 192 8.67 11.88 26.29
N PRO A 193 9.73 11.21 25.80
CA PRO A 193 11.03 11.85 25.61
C PRO A 193 10.94 13.08 24.69
N PRO A 194 11.73 14.14 24.94
CA PRO A 194 11.78 15.29 24.05
C PRO A 194 12.05 14.87 22.59
N PRO A 195 11.40 15.53 21.59
CA PRO A 195 11.71 15.34 20.18
C PRO A 195 13.19 15.49 19.89
N LEU A 196 13.75 14.55 19.13
CA LEU A 196 15.02 14.79 18.48
C LEU A 196 14.78 15.80 17.36
N ALA A 197 15.57 16.87 17.33
CA ALA A 197 15.45 17.87 16.26
C ALA A 197 15.72 17.19 14.90
N PRO A 198 14.81 17.32 13.92
CA PRO A 198 15.07 16.88 12.56
C PRO A 198 16.30 17.61 12.02
N ALA A 199 17.24 16.88 11.45
CA ALA A 199 18.31 17.52 10.67
C ALA A 199 17.72 18.05 9.36
N PRO A 200 18.13 19.23 8.86
CA PRO A 200 17.72 19.68 7.53
C PRO A 200 18.06 18.60 6.51
N LEU A 201 17.04 18.06 5.85
CA LEU A 201 17.26 17.10 4.79
C LEU A 201 17.74 17.82 3.54
N PRO A 202 18.66 17.22 2.77
CA PRO A 202 18.98 17.75 1.45
C PRO A 202 17.68 17.87 0.64
N PRO A 203 17.55 18.92 -0.19
CA PRO A 203 16.43 18.99 -1.11
C PRO A 203 16.43 17.71 -1.96
N VAL A 204 15.24 17.15 -2.20
CA VAL A 204 15.13 16.07 -3.19
C VAL A 204 15.45 16.71 -4.52
N VAL A 205 16.63 16.41 -5.06
CA VAL A 205 16.94 16.74 -6.45
C VAL A 205 16.07 15.78 -7.25
N GLN A 206 14.94 16.28 -7.78
CA GLN A 206 14.18 15.51 -8.75
C GLN A 206 15.15 15.13 -9.86
N ALA A 207 15.32 13.83 -10.08
CA ALA A 207 16.06 13.36 -11.23
C ALA A 207 15.47 14.06 -12.46
N LYS A 208 16.34 14.67 -13.27
CA LYS A 208 15.88 15.32 -14.50
C LYS A 208 15.09 14.28 -15.28
N LEU A 209 13.83 14.59 -15.58
CA LEU A 209 12.95 13.78 -16.40
C LEU A 209 13.68 13.45 -17.71
N GLN A 210 14.01 12.17 -17.90
CA GLN A 210 14.92 11.71 -18.96
C GLN A 210 14.19 10.96 -20.08
N GLY A 211 12.87 10.98 -20.07
CA GLY A 211 12.02 10.27 -21.03
C GLY A 211 11.54 11.09 -22.22
N PRO A 212 10.94 10.42 -23.22
CA PRO A 212 10.22 11.09 -24.28
C PRO A 212 9.04 11.90 -23.74
N GLU A 213 8.72 13.00 -24.41
CA GLU A 213 7.49 13.77 -24.18
C GLU A 213 6.44 13.38 -25.22
N PRO A 214 5.15 13.29 -24.87
CA PRO A 214 4.14 12.84 -25.80
C PRO A 214 3.87 13.92 -26.85
N THR A 215 3.84 13.52 -28.11
CA THR A 215 3.54 14.42 -29.24
C THR A 215 2.26 14.04 -29.97
N GLY A 216 1.57 12.99 -29.52
CA GLY A 216 0.36 12.50 -30.13
C GLY A 216 -0.87 13.37 -29.83
N ARG A 217 -2.01 12.83 -30.27
CA ARG A 217 -3.35 13.36 -30.02
C ARG A 217 -3.63 13.48 -28.53
N VAL A 218 -4.64 14.29 -28.20
CA VAL A 218 -5.07 14.52 -26.83
C VAL A 218 -6.37 13.77 -26.57
N ALA A 219 -6.38 12.91 -25.56
CA ALA A 219 -7.59 12.30 -25.03
C ALA A 219 -8.15 13.15 -23.89
N VAL A 220 -9.45 13.45 -23.95
CA VAL A 220 -10.19 14.16 -22.90
C VAL A 220 -11.27 13.23 -22.37
N PHE A 221 -11.12 12.80 -21.12
CA PHE A 221 -12.11 12.04 -20.38
C PHE A 221 -13.03 13.03 -19.67
N HIS A 222 -14.28 13.11 -20.10
CA HIS A 222 -15.30 13.92 -19.44
C HIS A 222 -15.86 13.15 -18.26
N THR A 223 -15.37 13.40 -17.04
CA THR A 223 -15.85 12.67 -15.85
C THR A 223 -16.92 13.46 -15.10
N SER A 224 -17.66 12.77 -14.23
CA SER A 224 -18.59 13.37 -13.26
C SER A 224 -17.92 14.34 -12.29
N MET A 225 -16.60 14.24 -12.09
CA MET A 225 -15.80 15.13 -11.25
C MET A 225 -14.97 16.12 -12.07
N GLY A 226 -15.20 16.24 -13.38
CA GLY A 226 -14.50 17.16 -14.29
C GLY A 226 -13.58 16.46 -15.29
N ASN A 227 -12.89 17.22 -16.14
CA ASN A 227 -12.13 16.64 -17.24
C ASN A 227 -10.76 16.12 -16.79
N LEU A 228 -10.35 14.97 -17.33
CA LEU A 228 -8.96 14.52 -17.38
C LEU A 228 -8.46 14.65 -18.82
N THR A 229 -7.39 15.40 -19.03
CA THR A 229 -6.81 15.72 -20.34
C THR A 229 -5.41 15.15 -20.39
N CYS A 230 -5.18 14.20 -21.30
CA CYS A 230 -3.91 13.50 -21.42
C CYS A 230 -3.44 13.49 -22.87
N ARG A 231 -2.16 13.78 -23.10
CA ARG A 231 -1.53 13.73 -24.42
C ARG A 231 -0.90 12.36 -24.64
N MET A 232 -1.13 11.76 -25.81
CA MET A 232 -0.81 10.36 -26.06
C MET A 232 0.62 10.15 -26.57
N PHE A 233 1.22 9.03 -26.18
CA PHE A 233 2.53 8.53 -26.62
C PHE A 233 2.40 7.66 -27.89
N GLU A 234 1.85 8.23 -28.96
CA GLU A 234 1.54 7.48 -30.21
C GLU A 234 2.75 6.82 -30.86
N LYS A 235 3.96 7.36 -30.64
CA LYS A 235 5.20 6.83 -31.20
C LYS A 235 5.81 5.74 -30.32
N GLU A 236 5.74 5.91 -29.01
CA GLU A 236 6.37 5.05 -28.01
C GLU A 236 5.48 3.85 -27.63
N SER A 237 4.16 3.94 -27.82
CA SER A 237 3.22 2.86 -27.57
C SER A 237 2.12 2.80 -28.65
N PRO A 238 2.49 2.59 -29.92
CA PRO A 238 1.57 2.70 -31.05
C PRO A 238 0.41 1.70 -30.98
N ILE A 239 0.64 0.45 -30.58
CA ILE A 239 -0.41 -0.57 -30.54
C ILE A 239 -1.39 -0.28 -29.41
N ALA A 240 -0.87 0.05 -28.22
CA ALA A 240 -1.68 0.34 -27.05
C ALA A 240 -2.49 1.62 -27.25
N VAL A 241 -1.85 2.70 -27.73
CA VAL A 241 -2.56 3.96 -28.01
C VAL A 241 -3.63 3.75 -29.09
N GLN A 242 -3.32 3.06 -30.19
CA GLN A 242 -4.32 2.77 -31.22
C GLN A 242 -5.48 1.95 -30.66
N THR A 243 -5.19 0.94 -29.83
CA THR A 243 -6.22 0.10 -29.19
C THR A 243 -7.13 0.93 -28.30
N PHE A 244 -6.57 1.75 -27.42
CA PHE A 244 -7.33 2.67 -26.56
C PHE A 244 -8.22 3.59 -27.40
N MET A 245 -7.65 4.22 -28.42
CA MET A 245 -8.37 5.18 -29.24
C MET A 245 -9.52 4.54 -30.03
N SER A 246 -9.30 3.34 -30.59
CA SER A 246 -10.33 2.60 -31.33
C SER A 246 -11.41 2.01 -30.42
N LEU A 247 -11.11 1.73 -29.14
CA LEU A 247 -12.14 1.42 -28.15
C LEU A 247 -12.95 2.67 -27.77
N ALA A 248 -12.27 3.81 -27.59
CA ALA A 248 -12.91 5.07 -27.22
C ALA A 248 -13.85 5.62 -28.31
N ASP A 249 -13.51 5.47 -29.59
CA ASP A 249 -14.36 5.92 -30.70
C ASP A 249 -15.39 4.89 -31.17
N GLY A 250 -15.28 3.64 -30.72
CA GLY A 250 -16.14 2.51 -31.07
C GLY A 250 -15.77 1.81 -32.38
N ALA A 251 -14.61 2.11 -32.99
CA ALA A 251 -14.13 1.48 -34.21
C ALA A 251 -13.59 0.06 -33.99
N LYS A 252 -13.17 -0.28 -32.76
CA LYS A 252 -12.68 -1.61 -32.41
C LYS A 252 -13.81 -2.46 -31.83
N ASP A 253 -14.05 -3.58 -32.47
CA ASP A 253 -14.98 -4.60 -32.01
C ASP A 253 -14.49 -5.22 -30.70
N TRP A 254 -15.44 -5.53 -29.83
CA TRP A 254 -15.16 -6.18 -28.56
C TRP A 254 -16.29 -7.13 -28.17
N THR A 255 -15.94 -8.18 -27.43
CA THR A 255 -16.92 -9.16 -26.94
C THR A 255 -17.40 -8.75 -25.56
N ASN A 256 -18.71 -8.63 -25.41
CA ASN A 256 -19.32 -8.37 -24.12
C ASN A 256 -19.16 -9.60 -23.21
N PRO A 257 -18.45 -9.48 -22.07
CA PRO A 257 -18.18 -10.64 -21.21
C PRO A 257 -19.44 -11.20 -20.53
N LYS A 258 -20.53 -10.43 -20.46
CA LYS A 258 -21.80 -10.86 -19.84
C LYS A 258 -22.72 -11.58 -20.83
N THR A 259 -22.83 -11.05 -22.05
CA THR A 259 -23.77 -11.55 -23.07
C THR A 259 -23.10 -12.43 -24.12
N HIS A 260 -21.76 -12.41 -24.19
CA HIS A 260 -20.95 -13.03 -25.24
C HIS A 260 -21.25 -12.53 -26.67
N SER A 261 -21.96 -11.41 -26.82
CA SER A 261 -22.16 -10.72 -28.10
C SER A 261 -20.93 -9.92 -28.50
N VAL A 262 -20.67 -9.83 -29.80
CA VAL A 262 -19.71 -8.86 -30.33
C VAL A 262 -20.41 -7.51 -30.49
N GLU A 263 -19.84 -6.47 -29.91
CA GLU A 263 -20.29 -5.10 -29.97
C GLU A 263 -19.48 -4.34 -31.04
N HIS A 264 -20.18 -3.63 -31.91
CA HIS A 264 -19.60 -2.86 -33.03
C HIS A 264 -20.12 -1.41 -33.00
N GLY A 265 -19.24 -0.43 -33.21
CA GLY A 265 -19.64 0.99 -33.22
C GLY A 265 -20.02 1.55 -31.85
N VAL A 266 -19.79 0.79 -30.78
CA VAL A 266 -20.10 1.17 -29.40
C VAL A 266 -18.84 1.73 -28.74
N ARG A 267 -18.92 2.97 -28.27
CA ARG A 267 -17.83 3.62 -27.52
C ARG A 267 -17.66 2.93 -26.18
N PHE A 268 -16.54 2.26 -25.99
CA PHE A 268 -16.34 1.34 -24.88
C PHE A 268 -16.31 2.04 -23.52
N TYR A 269 -15.61 3.18 -23.41
CA TYR A 269 -15.40 3.87 -22.13
C TYR A 269 -16.56 4.80 -21.71
N ASP A 270 -17.55 5.02 -22.58
CA ASP A 270 -18.67 5.91 -22.30
C ASP A 270 -19.60 5.27 -21.24
N GLY A 271 -19.80 5.96 -20.12
CA GLY A 271 -20.60 5.49 -18.99
C GLY A 271 -19.86 4.60 -18.00
N MET A 272 -18.58 4.29 -18.23
CA MET A 272 -17.78 3.51 -17.30
C MET A 272 -17.51 4.26 -15.99
N ILE A 273 -17.27 3.53 -14.91
CA ILE A 273 -16.90 4.11 -13.63
C ILE A 273 -15.39 3.95 -13.39
N PHE A 274 -14.85 4.69 -12.44
CA PHE A 274 -13.60 4.29 -11.79
C PHE A 274 -13.92 3.20 -10.77
N ASP A 275 -13.59 1.96 -11.11
CA ASP A 275 -13.86 0.76 -10.32
C ASP A 275 -12.98 0.70 -9.06
N ARG A 276 -11.78 1.28 -9.13
CA ARG A 276 -10.82 1.33 -8.03
C ARG A 276 -10.21 2.71 -7.89
N VAL A 277 -10.20 3.25 -6.67
CA VAL A 277 -9.57 4.52 -6.31
C VAL A 277 -8.65 4.32 -5.12
N LEU A 278 -7.35 4.48 -5.33
CA LEU A 278 -6.31 4.25 -4.35
C LEU A 278 -5.49 5.52 -4.19
N PRO A 279 -5.65 6.25 -3.07
CA PRO A 279 -4.79 7.38 -2.75
C PRO A 279 -3.31 6.98 -2.83
N ASP A 280 -2.47 7.93 -3.20
CA ASP A 280 -1.02 7.76 -3.31
C ASP A 280 -0.59 6.63 -4.27
N PHE A 281 -1.55 6.19 -5.10
CA PHE A 281 -1.38 5.17 -6.09
C PHE A 281 -2.21 5.56 -7.33
N VAL A 282 -3.23 4.80 -7.70
CA VAL A 282 -3.89 4.94 -9.00
C VAL A 282 -5.40 5.11 -8.87
N ILE A 283 -6.01 5.72 -9.87
CA ILE A 283 -7.43 5.53 -10.17
C ILE A 283 -7.53 4.62 -11.40
N GLN A 284 -8.36 3.58 -11.33
CA GLN A 284 -8.49 2.54 -12.35
C GLN A 284 -9.93 2.45 -12.85
N THR A 285 -10.07 2.19 -14.14
CA THR A 285 -11.34 2.09 -14.90
C THR A 285 -11.16 1.06 -16.02
N GLY A 286 -12.23 0.78 -16.75
CA GLY A 286 -12.20 -0.05 -17.96
C GLY A 286 -12.70 -1.46 -17.75
N ASP A 287 -13.12 -1.79 -16.52
CA ASP A 287 -13.78 -3.05 -16.22
C ASP A 287 -15.30 -2.94 -16.41
N ILE A 288 -15.81 -3.49 -17.51
CA ILE A 288 -17.25 -3.52 -17.79
C ILE A 288 -18.02 -4.55 -16.94
N THR A 289 -17.31 -5.55 -16.39
CA THR A 289 -17.88 -6.54 -15.48
C THR A 289 -18.13 -5.96 -14.09
N ASN A 290 -17.34 -4.94 -13.70
CA ASN A 290 -17.23 -4.42 -12.33
C ASN A 290 -16.77 -5.52 -11.35
N ASP A 291 -15.87 -6.39 -11.79
CA ASP A 291 -15.29 -7.46 -11.00
C ASP A 291 -14.08 -6.92 -10.20
N PRO A 292 -14.08 -7.02 -8.86
CA PRO A 292 -12.94 -6.61 -8.05
C PRO A 292 -11.60 -7.25 -8.44
N SER A 293 -11.61 -8.39 -9.16
CA SER A 293 -10.41 -9.08 -9.62
C SER A 293 -9.65 -8.34 -10.74
N GLY A 294 -10.30 -7.41 -11.47
CA GLY A 294 -9.70 -6.77 -12.65
C GLY A 294 -9.46 -7.73 -13.81
N ALA A 295 -10.16 -8.88 -13.84
CA ALA A 295 -10.00 -9.91 -14.86
C ALA A 295 -10.97 -9.73 -16.04
N THR A 296 -11.12 -8.50 -16.54
CA THR A 296 -11.96 -8.24 -17.71
C THR A 296 -11.35 -8.84 -18.97
N ASP A 297 -12.13 -9.65 -19.68
CA ASP A 297 -11.78 -10.14 -21.00
C ASP A 297 -12.84 -9.75 -22.03
N ILE A 298 -12.53 -8.73 -22.82
CA ILE A 298 -13.37 -8.28 -23.93
C ILE A 298 -13.08 -8.96 -25.27
N GLY A 299 -12.49 -10.16 -25.26
CA GLY A 299 -12.31 -11.00 -26.44
C GLY A 299 -10.99 -10.81 -27.19
N PHE A 300 -10.03 -10.07 -26.63
CA PHE A 300 -8.68 -9.97 -27.16
C PHE A 300 -7.66 -9.59 -26.08
N ARG A 301 -6.37 -9.84 -26.33
CA ARG A 301 -5.26 -9.34 -25.49
C ARG A 301 -4.14 -8.85 -26.39
N PHE A 302 -3.29 -7.96 -25.87
CA PHE A 302 -2.12 -7.49 -26.60
C PHE A 302 -0.90 -7.30 -25.69
N ARG A 303 0.27 -7.41 -26.32
CA ARG A 303 1.58 -7.32 -25.65
C ARG A 303 1.82 -5.94 -25.03
N ASN A 304 2.68 -5.89 -24.01
CA ASN A 304 3.16 -4.64 -23.47
C ASN A 304 4.06 -3.92 -24.49
N GLU A 305 4.06 -2.60 -24.44
CA GLU A 305 5.03 -1.76 -25.14
C GLU A 305 5.87 -1.03 -24.09
N ASP A 306 7.14 -1.41 -24.00
CA ASP A 306 8.09 -0.87 -23.03
C ASP A 306 9.15 -0.07 -23.79
N THR A 307 9.00 1.27 -23.77
CA THR A 307 9.92 2.18 -24.46
C THR A 307 11.00 2.64 -23.48
N PRO A 308 12.30 2.49 -23.82
CA PRO A 308 13.39 2.97 -22.98
C PRO A 308 13.23 4.45 -22.58
N GLY A 309 13.31 4.73 -21.28
CA GLY A 309 13.17 6.07 -20.73
C GLY A 309 11.72 6.54 -20.53
N LEU A 310 10.71 5.84 -21.05
CA LEU A 310 9.31 6.11 -20.72
C LEU A 310 8.92 5.31 -19.48
N THR A 311 9.09 5.94 -18.32
CA THR A 311 8.87 5.33 -17.00
C THR A 311 7.81 6.08 -16.19
N TYR A 312 7.42 5.52 -15.05
CA TYR A 312 6.55 6.14 -14.05
C TYR A 312 7.34 7.12 -13.16
N ASP A 313 8.12 8.00 -13.78
CA ASP A 313 8.98 9.00 -13.12
C ASP A 313 8.24 10.26 -12.64
N ARG A 314 6.95 10.39 -12.97
CA ARG A 314 6.13 11.56 -12.65
C ARG A 314 4.64 11.20 -12.48
N PRO A 315 3.87 12.05 -11.78
CA PRO A 315 2.40 11.96 -11.74
C PRO A 315 1.75 12.01 -13.12
N GLY A 316 0.53 11.47 -13.22
CA GLY A 316 -0.34 11.64 -14.38
C GLY A 316 -0.01 10.75 -15.57
N ARG A 317 0.68 9.63 -15.38
CA ARG A 317 0.80 8.61 -16.43
C ARG A 317 -0.56 7.94 -16.64
N LEU A 318 -1.07 7.95 -17.87
CA LEU A 318 -2.16 7.09 -18.30
C LEU A 318 -1.56 5.80 -18.87
N ALA A 319 -2.02 4.65 -18.40
CA ALA A 319 -1.50 3.34 -18.80
C ALA A 319 -2.58 2.27 -18.86
N PHE A 320 -2.29 1.16 -19.55
CA PHE A 320 -3.12 -0.04 -19.49
C PHE A 320 -2.84 -0.84 -18.22
N GLY A 321 -3.90 -1.26 -17.54
CA GLY A 321 -3.86 -2.35 -16.57
C GLY A 321 -3.69 -3.70 -17.26
N ASN A 322 -3.12 -4.67 -16.54
CA ASN A 322 -2.98 -6.04 -17.02
C ASN A 322 -2.90 -7.03 -15.84
N ASN A 323 -3.14 -8.32 -16.12
CA ASN A 323 -3.07 -9.42 -15.16
C ASN A 323 -1.76 -10.21 -15.31
N GLY A 324 -0.68 -9.49 -15.55
CA GLY A 324 0.62 -10.03 -15.92
C GLY A 324 1.10 -9.47 -17.26
N LYS A 325 2.42 -9.49 -17.46
CA LYS A 325 3.05 -8.95 -18.67
C LYS A 325 2.39 -9.52 -19.93
N ASP A 326 2.13 -8.65 -20.90
CA ASP A 326 1.58 -8.99 -22.21
C ASP A 326 0.11 -9.45 -22.21
N THR A 327 -0.66 -9.09 -21.18
CA THR A 327 -2.09 -9.40 -21.06
C THR A 327 -2.99 -8.17 -21.08
N ASN A 328 -2.54 -7.06 -21.68
CA ASN A 328 -3.34 -5.84 -21.77
C ASN A 328 -4.66 -6.12 -22.49
N ASN A 329 -5.74 -5.51 -22.02
CA ASN A 329 -7.08 -5.68 -22.54
C ASN A 329 -7.76 -4.31 -22.68
N SER A 330 -8.54 -3.89 -21.70
CA SER A 330 -9.35 -2.67 -21.75
C SER A 330 -9.19 -1.77 -20.54
N GLU A 331 -8.70 -2.31 -19.44
CA GLU A 331 -8.50 -1.58 -18.20
C GLU A 331 -7.42 -0.51 -18.36
N LEU A 332 -7.71 0.67 -17.83
CA LEU A 332 -6.84 1.82 -17.79
C LEU A 332 -6.64 2.26 -16.35
N PHE A 333 -5.46 2.79 -16.05
CA PHE A 333 -5.23 3.50 -14.81
C PHE A 333 -4.47 4.79 -15.02
N PHE A 334 -4.65 5.71 -14.08
CA PHE A 334 -3.98 7.00 -14.03
C PHE A 334 -3.12 7.05 -12.76
N SER A 335 -1.82 7.29 -12.90
CA SER A 335 -0.93 7.42 -11.74
C SER A 335 -1.10 8.76 -11.04
N GLU A 336 -1.20 8.74 -9.71
CA GLU A 336 -1.24 9.95 -8.88
C GLU A 336 0.18 10.47 -8.57
N HIS A 337 1.15 9.57 -8.42
CA HIS A 337 2.54 9.87 -8.07
C HIS A 337 3.54 9.17 -9.00
N PRO A 338 4.85 9.46 -8.89
CA PRO A 338 5.89 8.58 -9.43
C PRO A 338 5.78 7.17 -8.86
N MET A 339 5.94 6.15 -9.70
CA MET A 339 5.74 4.73 -9.37
C MET A 339 6.67 3.80 -10.12
N HIS A 340 7.98 3.99 -9.96
CA HIS A 340 9.00 3.17 -10.63
C HIS A 340 8.83 1.66 -10.48
N ARG A 341 8.15 1.19 -9.43
CA ARG A 341 7.77 -0.23 -9.27
C ARG A 341 6.90 -0.79 -10.42
N LEU A 342 6.26 0.07 -11.21
CA LEU A 342 5.44 -0.30 -12.35
C LEU A 342 6.21 -0.29 -13.68
N ASP A 343 7.45 0.22 -13.68
CA ASP A 343 8.29 0.35 -14.89
C ASP A 343 8.46 -1.02 -15.60
N GLY A 344 8.23 -1.04 -16.91
CA GLY A 344 8.29 -2.24 -17.77
C GLY A 344 7.17 -3.28 -17.57
N GLY A 345 6.37 -3.14 -16.52
CA GLY A 345 5.24 -4.01 -16.19
C GLY A 345 3.92 -3.58 -16.81
N PHE A 346 3.73 -2.28 -17.06
CA PHE A 346 2.49 -1.70 -17.56
C PHE A 346 2.79 -0.68 -18.67
N THR A 347 1.98 -0.69 -19.74
CA THR A 347 2.23 0.13 -20.94
C THR A 347 1.71 1.55 -20.72
N ILE A 348 2.60 2.53 -20.70
CA ILE A 348 2.26 3.96 -20.61
C ILE A 348 1.78 4.45 -21.98
N ILE A 349 0.55 4.95 -22.06
CA ILE A 349 -0.06 5.43 -23.31
C ILE A 349 -0.25 6.95 -23.35
N GLY A 350 -0.18 7.65 -22.22
CA GLY A 350 -0.29 9.11 -22.20
C GLY A 350 0.24 9.80 -20.95
N GLN A 351 0.35 11.13 -21.03
CA GLN A 351 0.67 12.02 -19.92
C GLN A 351 -0.46 13.03 -19.73
N CYS A 352 -1.03 13.08 -18.53
CA CYS A 352 -2.06 14.02 -18.15
C CYS A 352 -1.46 15.37 -17.72
N ASP A 353 -2.20 16.45 -17.97
CA ASP A 353 -1.78 17.80 -17.57
C ASP A 353 -1.92 18.04 -16.05
N GLU A 354 -1.32 19.14 -15.55
CA GLU A 354 -1.32 19.47 -14.12
C GLU A 354 -2.73 19.60 -13.52
N ALA A 355 -3.68 20.14 -14.28
CA ALA A 355 -5.06 20.29 -13.83
C ALA A 355 -5.74 18.91 -13.69
N SER A 356 -5.38 17.96 -14.55
CA SER A 356 -5.85 16.59 -14.53
C SER A 356 -5.20 15.79 -13.42
N ILE A 357 -3.92 16.01 -13.11
CA ILE A 357 -3.23 15.41 -11.96
C ILE A 357 -3.95 15.77 -10.66
N LYS A 358 -4.24 17.05 -10.43
CA LYS A 358 -5.03 17.50 -9.26
C LYS A 358 -6.42 16.87 -9.20
N ARG A 359 -6.99 16.54 -10.35
CA ARG A 359 -8.30 15.88 -10.42
C ARG A 359 -8.19 14.38 -10.16
N ILE A 360 -7.12 13.73 -10.62
CA ILE A 360 -6.78 12.34 -10.28
C ILE A 360 -6.64 12.23 -8.76
N GLU A 361 -5.87 13.12 -8.14
CA GLU A 361 -5.71 13.25 -6.68
C GLU A 361 -7.07 13.37 -5.96
N ALA A 362 -7.96 14.23 -6.46
CA ALA A 362 -9.29 14.41 -5.87
C ALA A 362 -10.18 13.16 -6.02
N ILE A 363 -10.12 12.47 -7.17
CA ILE A 363 -10.87 11.23 -7.41
C ILE A 363 -10.33 10.10 -6.52
N ALA A 364 -9.01 9.99 -6.36
CA ALA A 364 -8.37 8.95 -5.54
C ALA A 364 -8.84 8.98 -4.07
N ARG A 365 -9.19 10.17 -3.56
CA ARG A 365 -9.58 10.42 -2.17
C ARG A 365 -11.10 10.41 -1.91
N VAL A 366 -11.95 10.07 -2.88
CA VAL A 366 -13.40 9.95 -2.61
C VAL A 366 -13.68 8.83 -1.60
N PRO A 367 -14.78 8.91 -0.82
CA PRO A 367 -15.19 7.81 0.04
C PRO A 367 -15.33 6.50 -0.74
N ARG A 368 -14.74 5.42 -0.23
CA ARG A 368 -14.69 4.10 -0.88
C ARG A 368 -15.01 2.98 0.10
N ASP A 369 -15.38 1.82 -0.44
CA ASP A 369 -15.59 0.60 0.34
C ASP A 369 -14.27 -0.16 0.59
N GLU A 370 -14.40 -1.32 1.24
CA GLU A 370 -13.28 -2.22 1.56
C GLU A 370 -12.60 -2.87 0.33
N HIS A 371 -13.16 -2.73 -0.88
CA HIS A 371 -12.55 -3.16 -2.13
C HIS A 371 -11.93 -1.99 -2.90
N ASN A 372 -11.82 -0.83 -2.25
CA ASN A 372 -11.37 0.43 -2.82
C ASN A 372 -12.27 0.99 -3.93
N ARG A 373 -13.55 0.59 -3.96
CA ARG A 373 -14.52 1.09 -4.92
C ARG A 373 -15.20 2.35 -4.39
N PRO A 374 -15.33 3.44 -5.17
CA PRO A 374 -16.07 4.63 -4.75
C PRO A 374 -17.49 4.32 -4.28
N LEU A 375 -17.88 4.82 -3.10
CA LEU A 375 -19.25 4.69 -2.58
C LEU A 375 -20.26 5.46 -3.45
N THR A 376 -19.83 6.61 -3.97
CA THR A 376 -20.53 7.33 -5.03
C THR A 376 -19.76 7.16 -6.33
N PRO A 377 -20.33 6.52 -7.36
CA PRO A 377 -19.61 6.25 -8.60
C PRO A 377 -19.09 7.50 -9.27
N VAL A 378 -17.79 7.52 -9.58
CA VAL A 378 -17.18 8.54 -10.43
C VAL A 378 -17.23 8.04 -11.87
N VAL A 379 -18.10 8.63 -12.68
CA VAL A 379 -18.41 8.16 -14.04
C VAL A 379 -17.60 8.89 -15.09
N ILE A 380 -17.03 8.18 -16.07
CA ILE A 380 -16.56 8.68 -17.37
C ILE A 380 -17.79 8.83 -18.27
N ARG A 381 -18.25 10.06 -18.49
CA ARG A 381 -19.43 10.34 -19.32
C ARG A 381 -19.13 10.13 -20.79
N SER A 382 -17.93 10.51 -21.23
CA SER A 382 -17.44 10.24 -22.58
C SER A 382 -15.93 10.41 -22.68
N VAL A 383 -15.33 9.84 -23.72
CA VAL A 383 -13.94 10.08 -24.11
C VAL A 383 -13.87 10.73 -25.48
N MET A 384 -13.18 11.88 -25.57
CA MET A 384 -12.97 12.61 -26.82
C MET A 384 -11.50 12.61 -27.22
N ILE A 385 -11.23 12.28 -28.49
CA ILE A 385 -9.89 12.39 -29.08
C ILE A 385 -9.80 13.68 -29.90
N ARG A 386 -8.82 14.53 -29.58
CA ARG A 386 -8.51 15.78 -30.29
C ARG A 386 -7.18 15.67 -31.03
N LYS A 387 -7.11 16.31 -32.20
CA LYS A 387 -5.86 16.49 -32.96
C LYS A 387 -4.90 17.43 -32.24
#